data_AF-V8N5N9-F1
#
_entry.id   AF-V8N5N9-F1
#
_cell.length_a   1.000
_cell.length_b   1.000
_cell.length_c   1.000
_cell.angle_alpha   90.00
_cell.angle_beta   90.00
_cell.angle_gamma   90.00
#
_symmetry.space_group_name_H-M   'P 1'
#
loop_
_entity.id
_entity.type
_entity.pdbx_description
1 polymer ?
#
loop_
_entity_poly.entity_id
_entity_poly.type
_entity_poly.pdbx_seq_one_letter_code
_entity_poly.pdbx_strand_id
1 'polypeptide(L)'
;MGNHGARGASEGLDSYGNQYKKDNQNVYFGFEIEPIRNVLTDPNLLYRAELRMQASGRGQEQRLELYQQKDHSGNDSTWYYLQGLSVKVKSEKEWLSFDVTNVLRLWLASRDEVGRFRLSTHCSCDGVRNDLSIQIEGTNIVRGDKGSLAVKSKHRPYLLIMATTPER
;
A
#
# COMPACT_ATOMS: atom_id res chain seq x y z
N MET A 1 -17.09 -24.20 45.12
CA MET A 1 -16.60 -24.62 43.80
C MET A 1 -16.65 -23.43 42.86
N GLY A 2 -15.51 -22.78 42.63
CA GLY A 2 -15.35 -21.87 41.50
C GLY A 2 -14.92 -22.69 40.29
N ASN A 3 -15.47 -22.40 39.11
CA ASN A 3 -14.91 -22.94 37.87
C ASN A 3 -14.99 -21.91 36.74
N HIS A 4 -13.77 -21.56 36.32
CA HIS A 4 -13.29 -21.11 35.02
C HIS A 4 -13.92 -19.93 34.29
N GLY A 5 -13.13 -18.85 34.26
CA GLY A 5 -13.19 -17.85 33.24
C GLY A 5 -12.44 -18.24 31.96
N ALA A 6 -12.51 -17.28 31.03
CA ALA A 6 -11.57 -16.99 29.95
C ALA A 6 -11.54 -17.99 28.78
N ARG A 7 -12.20 -17.62 27.67
CA ARG A 7 -11.61 -16.82 26.57
C ARG A 7 -12.55 -16.89 25.38
N GLY A 8 -13.32 -15.81 25.20
CA GLY A 8 -13.76 -15.43 23.87
C GLY A 8 -12.57 -14.87 23.12
N ALA A 9 -12.26 -15.46 21.97
CA ALA A 9 -11.49 -14.86 20.89
C ALA A 9 -11.73 -15.73 19.64
N SER A 10 -12.94 -15.64 19.09
CA SER A 10 -13.17 -15.92 17.68
C SER A 10 -12.59 -14.75 16.89
N GLU A 11 -11.27 -14.73 16.69
CA GLU A 11 -10.60 -13.83 15.74
C GLU A 11 -9.87 -14.68 14.70
N GLY A 12 -10.64 -15.45 13.94
CA GLY A 12 -10.28 -15.73 12.56
C GLY A 12 -10.75 -14.53 11.75
N LEU A 13 -9.85 -13.58 11.48
CA LEU A 13 -10.13 -12.43 10.63
C LEU A 13 -9.62 -12.72 9.23
N ASP A 14 -10.60 -12.95 8.36
CA ASP A 14 -10.48 -13.23 6.94
C ASP A 14 -9.66 -12.18 6.17
N SER A 15 -8.92 -12.70 5.18
CA SER A 15 -8.86 -12.25 3.78
C SER A 15 -9.05 -10.75 3.54
N TYR A 16 -7.97 -10.10 3.06
CA TYR A 16 -7.89 -8.70 2.65
C TYR A 16 -9.02 -8.27 1.68
N GLY A 17 -10.15 -7.81 2.23
CA GLY A 17 -11.18 -7.04 1.51
C GLY A 17 -10.84 -5.54 1.39
N ASN A 18 -11.86 -4.72 1.11
CA ASN A 18 -11.81 -3.27 0.80
C ASN A 18 -11.25 -2.33 1.90
N GLN A 19 -10.53 -2.83 2.89
CA GLN A 19 -9.98 -2.05 4.01
C GLN A 19 -8.46 -2.10 3.99
N TYR A 20 -7.83 -0.92 3.92
CA TYR A 20 -6.38 -0.77 4.05
C TYR A 20 -5.93 -1.31 5.42
N LYS A 21 -4.96 -2.23 5.42
CA LYS A 21 -4.26 -2.62 6.65
C LYS A 21 -3.20 -1.57 6.96
N LYS A 22 -3.11 -1.17 8.22
CA LYS A 22 -2.04 -0.31 8.74
C LYS A 22 -1.65 -0.81 10.12
N ASP A 23 -0.36 -0.78 10.42
CA ASP A 23 0.17 -0.86 11.77
C ASP A 23 1.07 0.36 12.04
N ASN A 24 1.75 0.40 13.18
CA ASN A 24 2.57 1.56 13.56
C ASN A 24 3.73 1.80 12.59
N GLN A 25 4.20 0.78 11.87
CA GLN A 25 5.41 0.81 11.04
C GLN A 25 5.12 0.61 9.55
N ASN A 26 3.93 0.14 9.19
CA ASN A 26 3.58 -0.26 7.83
C ASN A 26 2.23 0.27 7.39
N VAL A 27 2.15 0.65 6.12
CA VAL A 27 0.90 0.89 5.39
C VAL A 27 0.85 -0.03 4.18
N TYR A 28 -0.27 -0.72 4.00
CA TYR A 28 -0.47 -1.67 2.92
C TYR A 28 -1.45 -1.12 1.88
N PHE A 29 -1.09 -1.25 0.60
CA PHE A 29 -1.91 -0.80 -0.53
C PHE A 29 -2.23 -1.99 -1.44
N GLY A 30 -3.49 -2.14 -1.83
CA GLY A 30 -3.94 -3.12 -2.81
C GLY A 30 -4.54 -2.45 -4.02
N PHE A 31 -4.29 -3.00 -5.20
CA PHE A 31 -4.77 -2.51 -6.48
C PHE A 31 -5.35 -3.68 -7.28
N GLU A 32 -6.61 -3.56 -7.69
CA GLU A 32 -7.20 -4.46 -8.67
C GLU A 32 -6.51 -4.27 -10.02
N ILE A 33 -6.05 -5.36 -10.62
CA ILE A 33 -5.27 -5.36 -11.85
C ILE A 33 -6.17 -5.48 -13.08
N GLU A 34 -7.33 -6.12 -12.95
CA GLU A 34 -8.28 -6.33 -14.06
C GLU A 34 -8.70 -5.02 -14.75
N PRO A 35 -9.08 -3.93 -14.04
CA PRO A 35 -9.42 -2.67 -14.70
C PRO A 35 -8.26 -2.09 -15.51
N ILE A 36 -7.02 -2.33 -15.07
CA ILE A 36 -5.80 -1.87 -15.76
C ILE A 36 -5.54 -2.73 -16.99
N ARG A 37 -5.77 -4.05 -16.95
CA ARG A 37 -5.65 -4.94 -18.13
C ARG A 37 -6.68 -4.61 -19.20
N ASN A 38 -7.89 -4.23 -18.81
CA ASN A 38 -8.93 -3.74 -19.74
C ASN A 38 -8.50 -2.41 -20.40
N VAL A 39 -7.80 -1.58 -19.62
CA VAL A 39 -6.98 -0.42 -20.00
C VAL A 39 -5.99 -0.66 -21.14
N LEU A 40 -5.07 -1.55 -20.80
CA LEU A 40 -3.74 -1.71 -21.36
C LEU A 40 -3.54 -3.19 -21.69
N THR A 41 -4.02 -3.58 -22.86
CA THR A 41 -4.06 -4.97 -23.32
C THR A 41 -2.68 -5.54 -23.64
N ASP A 42 -1.74 -4.70 -24.09
CA ASP A 42 -0.34 -5.06 -24.27
C ASP A 42 0.53 -4.39 -23.18
N PRO A 43 1.11 -5.15 -22.23
CA PRO A 43 1.99 -4.63 -21.19
C PRO A 43 3.24 -3.90 -21.72
N ASN A 44 3.64 -4.13 -22.98
CA ASN A 44 4.77 -3.45 -23.60
C ASN A 44 4.46 -1.99 -23.94
N LEU A 45 3.19 -1.62 -24.06
CA LEU A 45 2.75 -0.24 -24.24
C LEU A 45 2.88 0.59 -22.94
N LEU A 46 3.13 -0.05 -21.79
CA LEU A 46 3.41 0.65 -20.55
C LEU A 46 4.73 1.41 -20.65
N TYR A 47 4.66 2.75 -20.67
CA TYR A 47 5.85 3.61 -20.65
C TYR A 47 6.34 3.86 -19.23
N ARG A 48 5.43 4.26 -18.33
CA ARG A 48 5.75 4.60 -16.94
C ARG A 48 4.55 4.38 -16.03
N ALA A 49 4.81 3.91 -14.81
CA ALA A 49 3.82 3.85 -13.74
C ALA A 49 4.40 4.40 -12.44
N GLU A 50 3.64 5.24 -11.75
CA GLU A 50 4.02 5.81 -10.47
C GLU A 50 2.96 5.53 -9.40
N LEU A 51 3.38 4.99 -8.26
CA LEU A 51 2.55 4.95 -7.06
C LEU A 51 2.64 6.31 -6.38
N ARG A 52 1.52 7.04 -6.34
CA ARG A 52 1.41 8.39 -5.78
C ARG A 52 0.52 8.41 -4.55
N MET A 53 0.93 9.18 -3.55
CA MET A 53 0.17 9.37 -2.31
C MET A 53 0.50 10.72 -1.68
N GLN A 54 -0.47 11.31 -0.96
CA GLN A 54 -0.20 12.48 -0.12
C GLN A 54 0.17 12.03 1.28
N ALA A 55 1.25 12.60 1.80
CA ALA A 55 1.72 12.37 3.16
C ALA A 55 1.84 13.69 3.90
N SER A 56 1.54 13.68 5.19
CA SER A 56 1.83 14.78 6.13
C SER A 56 2.19 14.20 7.49
N GLY A 57 2.86 14.96 8.34
CA GLY A 57 3.28 14.47 9.65
C GLY A 57 3.96 15.53 10.49
N ARG A 58 4.57 15.09 11.59
CA ARG A 58 5.44 15.93 12.42
C ARG A 58 6.63 15.11 12.86
N GLY A 59 7.84 15.63 12.66
CA GLY A 59 9.05 14.92 13.05
C GLY A 59 10.27 15.41 12.29
N GLN A 60 11.36 14.67 12.47
CA GLN A 60 12.58 14.83 11.68
C GLN A 60 12.47 14.07 10.36
N GLU A 61 13.51 14.15 9.53
CA GLU A 61 13.61 13.33 8.32
C GLU A 61 13.44 11.83 8.64
N GLN A 62 12.62 11.15 7.86
CA GLN A 62 12.36 9.71 7.99
C GLN A 62 12.61 9.02 6.64
N ARG A 63 13.37 7.91 6.67
CA ARG A 63 13.55 7.03 5.52
C ARG A 63 12.41 6.01 5.45
N LEU A 64 11.71 6.01 4.33
CA LEU A 64 10.66 5.07 3.99
C LEU A 64 11.19 4.05 3.00
N GLU A 65 10.58 2.87 3.00
CA GLU A 65 10.91 1.78 2.09
C GLU A 65 9.63 1.20 1.47
N LEU A 66 9.64 1.05 0.15
CA LEU A 66 8.54 0.45 -0.59
C LEU A 66 8.89 -1.01 -0.91
N TYR A 67 7.91 -1.88 -0.71
CA TYR A 67 7.97 -3.30 -1.00
C TYR A 67 6.80 -3.72 -1.89
N GLN A 68 7.00 -4.73 -2.74
CA GLN A 68 5.92 -5.45 -3.41
C GLN A 68 5.65 -6.79 -2.72
N GLN A 69 4.39 -7.22 -2.70
CA GLN A 69 4.06 -8.61 -2.36
C GLN A 69 4.47 -9.50 -3.53
N LYS A 70 5.22 -10.56 -3.26
CA LYS A 70 5.61 -11.54 -4.28
C LYS A 70 4.72 -12.77 -4.24
N ASP A 71 4.52 -13.31 -3.04
CA ASP A 71 3.71 -14.50 -2.78
C ASP A 71 2.83 -14.26 -1.55
N HIS A 72 1.68 -14.91 -1.54
CA HIS A 72 0.77 -14.96 -0.40
C HIS A 72 0.28 -16.39 -0.20
N SER A 73 0.52 -16.96 0.98
CA SER A 73 0.06 -18.30 1.34
C SER A 73 -0.47 -18.29 2.76
N GLY A 74 -1.74 -18.67 2.93
CA GLY A 74 -2.43 -18.59 4.21
C GLY A 74 -2.35 -17.18 4.80
N ASN A 75 -1.77 -17.05 5.99
CA ASN A 75 -1.61 -15.76 6.67
C ASN A 75 -0.28 -15.05 6.36
N ASP A 76 0.62 -15.69 5.60
CA ASP A 76 1.96 -15.18 5.35
C ASP A 76 2.09 -14.55 3.96
N SER A 77 2.90 -13.51 3.87
CA SER A 77 3.22 -12.81 2.63
C SER A 77 4.71 -12.57 2.54
N THR A 78 5.30 -12.89 1.39
CA THR A 78 6.69 -12.54 1.12
C THR A 78 6.75 -11.17 0.44
N TRP A 79 7.56 -10.27 1.01
CA TRP A 79 7.68 -8.88 0.55
C TRP A 79 9.07 -8.62 0.00
N TYR A 80 9.14 -8.12 -1.23
CA TYR A 80 10.39 -7.84 -1.93
C TYR A 80 10.63 -6.33 -1.94
N TYR A 81 11.81 -5.91 -1.49
CA TYR A 81 12.20 -4.51 -1.50
C TYR A 81 12.23 -3.96 -2.93
N LEU A 82 11.74 -2.73 -3.11
CA LEU A 82 11.78 -2.00 -4.37
C LEU A 82 12.75 -0.83 -4.29
N GLN A 83 12.45 0.14 -3.41
CA GLN A 83 13.20 1.37 -3.29
C GLN A 83 12.97 2.05 -1.95
N GLY A 84 13.86 2.99 -1.59
CA GLY A 84 13.74 3.81 -0.39
C GLY A 84 13.70 5.29 -0.72
N LEU A 85 13.00 6.06 0.10
CA LEU A 85 12.84 7.51 -0.04
C LEU A 85 13.02 8.19 1.32
N SER A 86 13.96 9.12 1.41
CA SER A 86 14.10 9.99 2.59
C SER A 86 13.17 11.19 2.46
N VAL A 87 12.30 11.37 3.45
CA VAL A 87 11.27 12.42 3.46
C VAL A 87 11.49 13.31 4.67
N LYS A 88 11.61 14.62 4.45
CA LYS A 88 11.52 15.61 5.53
C LYS A 88 10.07 15.69 5.98
N VAL A 89 9.79 15.30 7.21
CA VAL A 89 8.43 15.21 7.71
C VAL A 89 7.89 16.60 8.01
N LYS A 90 6.90 17.03 7.22
CA LYS A 90 6.26 18.35 7.34
C LYS A 90 4.77 18.20 7.65
N SER A 91 4.21 19.21 8.30
CA SER A 91 2.76 19.28 8.55
C SER A 91 1.95 19.55 7.29
N GLU A 92 2.57 20.14 6.28
CA GLU A 92 1.95 20.36 4.97
C GLU A 92 1.85 19.03 4.21
N LYS A 93 0.76 18.88 3.45
CA LYS A 93 0.54 17.68 2.62
C LYS A 93 1.43 17.75 1.39
N GLU A 94 2.36 16.82 1.30
CA GLU A 94 3.27 16.69 0.16
C GLU A 94 2.99 15.40 -0.61
N TRP A 95 3.18 15.45 -1.93
CA TRP A 95 3.08 14.26 -2.78
C TRP A 95 4.36 13.45 -2.69
N LEU A 96 4.21 12.17 -2.35
CA LEU A 96 5.23 11.16 -2.54
C LEU A 96 4.95 10.42 -3.85
N SER A 97 5.99 10.10 -4.60
CA SER A 97 5.92 9.32 -5.83
C SER A 97 7.00 8.26 -5.86
N PHE A 98 6.62 7.06 -6.27
CA PHE A 98 7.49 5.90 -6.40
C PHE A 98 7.35 5.34 -7.81
N ASP A 99 8.46 5.23 -8.55
CA ASP A 99 8.43 4.52 -9.83
C ASP A 99 8.18 3.03 -9.58
N VAL A 100 7.09 2.52 -10.14
CA VAL A 100 6.64 1.13 -10.02
C VAL A 100 6.40 0.51 -11.41
N THR A 101 6.99 1.09 -12.45
CA THR A 101 6.79 0.69 -13.86
C THR A 101 7.02 -0.79 -14.07
N ASN A 102 8.15 -1.32 -13.57
CA ASN A 102 8.48 -2.74 -13.72
C ASN A 102 7.55 -3.65 -12.92
N VAL A 103 7.10 -3.22 -11.73
CA VAL A 103 6.16 -3.99 -10.92
C VAL A 103 4.82 -4.10 -11.62
N LEU A 104 4.28 -2.99 -12.13
CA LEU A 104 3.02 -3.00 -12.85
C LEU A 104 3.11 -3.84 -14.13
N ARG A 105 4.22 -3.77 -14.88
CA ARG A 105 4.44 -4.61 -16.06
C ARG A 105 4.37 -6.11 -15.72
N LEU A 106 4.99 -6.51 -14.60
CA LEU A 106 4.93 -7.89 -14.12
C LEU A 106 3.52 -8.31 -13.70
N TRP A 107 2.77 -7.45 -13.01
CA TRP A 107 1.37 -7.73 -12.65
C TRP A 107 0.47 -7.85 -13.87
N LEU A 108 0.64 -7.00 -14.88
CA LEU A 108 -0.14 -7.09 -16.11
C LEU A 108 0.12 -8.40 -16.86
N ALA A 109 1.34 -8.91 -16.82
CA ALA A 109 1.73 -10.19 -17.41
C ALA A 109 1.39 -11.42 -16.53
N SER A 110 1.09 -11.24 -15.24
CA SER A 110 0.71 -12.34 -14.34
C SER A 110 -0.78 -12.67 -14.44
N ARG A 111 -1.23 -13.70 -13.70
CA ARG A 111 -2.65 -14.03 -13.53
C ARG A 111 -3.25 -13.44 -12.25
N ASP A 112 -2.47 -12.65 -11.51
CA ASP A 112 -2.91 -12.13 -10.23
C ASP A 112 -4.02 -11.10 -10.44
N GLU A 113 -5.07 -11.17 -9.63
CA GLU A 113 -6.19 -10.21 -9.68
C GLU A 113 -5.86 -8.92 -8.91
N VAL A 114 -4.99 -9.03 -7.89
CA VAL A 114 -4.66 -7.93 -7.00
C VAL A 114 -3.14 -7.84 -6.81
N GLY A 115 -2.58 -6.69 -7.17
CA GLY A 115 -1.22 -6.32 -6.83
C GLY A 115 -1.16 -5.58 -5.50
N ARG A 116 -0.14 -5.87 -4.68
CA ARG A 116 0.01 -5.23 -3.36
C ARG A 116 1.37 -4.61 -3.14
N PHE A 117 1.35 -3.44 -2.51
CA PHE A 117 2.53 -2.75 -2.01
C PHE A 117 2.47 -2.63 -0.48
N ARG A 118 3.64 -2.53 0.15
CA ARG A 118 3.81 -2.15 1.54
C ARG A 118 4.81 -1.02 1.63
N LEU A 119 4.40 0.09 2.23
CA LEU A 119 5.30 1.16 2.64
C LEU A 119 5.66 0.95 4.12
N SER A 120 6.95 0.90 4.41
CA SER A 120 7.46 0.63 5.75
C SER A 120 8.45 1.72 6.18
N THR A 121 8.62 1.89 7.49
CA THR A 121 9.81 2.58 8.00
C THR A 121 11.05 1.74 7.73
N HIS A 122 12.16 2.44 7.43
CA HIS A 122 13.47 1.81 7.32
C HIS A 122 13.79 1.01 8.60
N CYS A 123 14.28 -0.21 8.39
CA CYS A 123 14.78 -1.06 9.46
C CYS A 123 16.30 -0.99 9.47
N SER A 124 16.88 -0.40 10.52
CA SER A 124 18.32 -0.49 10.73
C SER A 124 18.71 -1.90 11.19
N CYS A 125 19.95 -2.31 10.90
CA CYS A 125 20.47 -3.63 11.24
C CYS A 125 20.65 -3.87 12.75
N ASP A 126 20.58 -2.81 13.55
CA ASP A 126 20.54 -2.87 15.02
C ASP A 126 19.17 -3.35 15.57
N GLY A 127 18.20 -3.62 14.69
CA GLY A 127 16.87 -4.11 15.03
C GLY A 127 15.91 -3.02 15.49
N VAL A 128 16.33 -1.75 15.49
CA VAL A 128 15.47 -0.63 15.86
C VAL A 128 14.62 -0.23 14.66
N ARG A 129 13.30 -0.28 14.83
CA ARG A 129 12.34 0.24 13.85
C ARG A 129 11.50 1.31 14.51
N ASN A 130 11.61 2.52 13.98
CA ASN A 130 10.77 3.62 14.41
C ASN A 130 9.36 3.49 13.84
N ASP A 131 8.38 4.04 14.54
CA ASP A 131 7.02 4.18 14.02
C ASP A 131 7.00 5.15 12.83
N LEU A 132 6.01 5.01 11.95
CA LEU A 132 5.74 5.94 10.87
C LEU A 132 5.44 7.33 11.46
N SER A 133 6.30 8.30 11.20
CA SER A 133 6.08 9.70 11.59
C SER A 133 5.23 10.47 10.57
N ILE A 134 4.84 9.79 9.48
CA ILE A 134 3.93 10.29 8.46
C ILE A 134 2.57 9.59 8.53
N GLN A 135 1.55 10.34 8.10
CA GLN A 135 0.20 9.90 7.87
C GLN A 135 -0.08 9.99 6.38
N ILE A 136 -0.55 8.88 5.80
CA ILE A 136 -0.97 8.83 4.40
C ILE A 136 -2.44 9.22 4.32
N GLU A 137 -2.75 10.17 3.44
CA GLU A 137 -4.11 10.60 3.21
C GLU A 137 -4.97 9.47 2.64
N GLY A 138 -6.24 9.40 3.04
CA GLY A 138 -7.16 8.37 2.56
C GLY A 138 -6.97 6.97 3.17
N THR A 139 -5.97 6.74 4.03
CA THR A 139 -5.75 5.46 4.74
C THR A 139 -6.23 5.48 6.19
N ASN A 140 -6.89 6.55 6.62
CA ASN A 140 -7.41 6.65 7.98
C ASN A 140 -8.65 5.76 8.15
N ILE A 141 -8.62 4.92 9.18
CA ILE A 141 -9.79 4.12 9.58
C ILE A 141 -10.79 5.11 10.20
N VAL A 142 -11.92 5.32 9.52
CA VAL A 142 -12.99 6.17 10.03
C VAL A 142 -14.10 5.29 10.60
N ARG A 143 -14.57 5.65 11.79
CA ARG A 143 -15.62 4.92 12.53
C ARG A 143 -16.92 4.81 11.71
N GLY A 144 -17.52 3.62 11.77
CA GLY A 144 -18.89 3.20 11.37
C GLY A 144 -19.69 4.02 10.35
N ASP A 145 -20.10 5.23 10.72
CA ASP A 145 -21.03 6.09 9.97
C ASP A 145 -20.36 6.99 8.92
N LYS A 146 -19.05 7.23 9.04
CA LYS A 146 -18.25 8.03 8.08
C LYS A 146 -17.34 7.20 7.19
N GLY A 147 -17.32 5.87 7.37
CA GLY A 147 -16.50 4.95 6.56
C GLY A 147 -16.78 5.07 5.07
N SER A 148 -18.05 5.21 4.68
CA SER A 148 -18.49 5.35 3.28
C SER A 148 -18.04 6.67 2.62
N LEU A 149 -17.82 7.73 3.38
CA LEU A 149 -17.26 9.01 2.90
C LEU A 149 -15.74 8.98 2.82
N ALA A 150 -15.08 8.29 3.75
CA ALA A 150 -13.63 8.03 3.70
C ALA A 150 -13.25 7.15 2.50
N VAL A 151 -14.15 6.22 2.09
CA VAL A 151 -14.06 5.43 0.85
C VAL A 151 -14.03 6.30 -0.41
N LYS A 152 -14.65 7.48 -0.38
CA LYS A 152 -14.71 8.43 -1.50
C LYS A 152 -13.68 9.56 -1.43
N SER A 153 -12.68 9.47 -0.56
CA SER A 153 -11.64 10.50 -0.44
C SER A 153 -10.85 10.66 -1.74
N LYS A 154 -10.78 11.90 -2.28
CA LYS A 154 -10.04 12.27 -3.49
C LYS A 154 -8.51 12.11 -3.36
N HIS A 155 -7.99 11.78 -2.19
CA HIS A 155 -6.56 11.75 -1.90
C HIS A 155 -6.04 10.38 -1.47
N ARG A 156 -6.72 9.30 -1.86
CA ARG A 156 -6.22 7.93 -1.67
C ARG A 156 -4.97 7.69 -2.52
N PRO A 157 -4.06 6.81 -2.08
CA PRO A 157 -2.97 6.34 -2.93
C PRO A 157 -3.50 5.78 -4.25
N TYR A 158 -2.85 6.13 -5.36
CA TYR A 158 -3.23 5.69 -6.71
C TYR A 158 -2.03 5.41 -7.59
N LEU A 159 -2.25 4.67 -8.67
CA LEU A 159 -1.28 4.46 -9.74
C LEU A 159 -1.52 5.50 -10.85
N LEU A 160 -0.53 6.36 -11.11
CA LEU A 160 -0.49 7.17 -12.32
C LEU A 160 0.17 6.36 -13.44
N ILE A 161 -0.58 6.04 -14.48
CA ILE A 161 -0.13 5.17 -15.58
C ILE A 161 -0.02 5.99 -16.86
N MET A 162 1.15 5.91 -17.50
CA MET A 162 1.44 6.50 -18.80
C MET A 162 1.76 5.37 -19.77
N ALA A 163 0.98 5.28 -20.85
CA ALA A 163 1.12 4.26 -21.86
C ALA A 163 1.04 4.86 -23.26
N THR A 164 1.68 4.21 -24.23
CA THR A 164 1.53 4.53 -25.64
C THR A 164 0.19 4.01 -26.13
N THR A 165 -0.55 4.82 -26.88
CA THR A 165 -1.77 4.37 -27.53
C THR A 165 -1.42 3.36 -28.62
N PRO A 166 -2.12 2.22 -28.72
CA PRO A 166 -1.99 1.36 -29.90
C PRO A 166 -2.39 2.18 -31.14
N GLU A 167 -1.57 2.17 -32.18
CA GLU A 167 -1.98 2.72 -33.47
C GLU A 167 -3.18 1.91 -33.98
N ARG A 168 -4.20 2.60 -34.49
CA ARG A 168 -5.46 2.02 -34.97
C ARG A 168 -5.40 1.69 -36.44
#